data_AF-A0A2E7ZS15-F1
#
_entry.id   AF-A0A2E7ZS15-F1
#
_cell.length_a   1.000
_cell.length_b   1.000
_cell.length_c   1.000
_cell.angle_alpha   90.00
_cell.angle_beta   90.00
_cell.angle_gamma   90.00
#
_symmetry.space_group_name_H-M   'P 1'
#
loop_
_entity.id
_entity.type
_entity.pdbx_description
1 polymer ?
#
loop_
_entity_poly.entity_id
_entity_poly.type
_entity_poly.pdbx_seq_one_letter_code
_entity_poly.pdbx_strand_id
1 'polypeptide(L)'
;MKKLGAAYIRKAARTDQHVRESLDAIKYARSTSATEMDFREFIRLVMPNFVFYRWTEILIDLLEEVVAGKLLRLIVQVPPRHGKSQLISRLFPAYYLLKHQDRQVALTSYGATLAEGFSRAARAFYADAGGKLDPASQSVKAWGT
;
A
#
# COMPACT_ATOMS: atom_id res chain seq x y z
N MET A 1 -8.02 -7.92 32.40
CA MET A 1 -6.78 -7.12 32.32
C MET A 1 -7.01 -5.91 31.41
N LYS A 2 -6.86 -4.70 31.95
CA LYS A 2 -7.30 -3.42 31.33
C LYS A 2 -6.37 -2.97 30.19
N LYS A 3 -6.99 -2.45 29.12
CA LYS A 3 -6.36 -1.74 28.00
C LYS A 3 -5.58 -0.51 28.49
N LEU A 4 -4.27 -0.64 28.70
CA LEU A 4 -3.39 0.46 29.14
C LEU A 4 -2.36 0.91 28.08
N GLY A 5 -2.28 0.25 26.92
CA GLY A 5 -1.19 0.47 25.96
C GLY A 5 -1.19 1.80 25.21
N ALA A 6 -2.31 2.18 24.58
CA ALA A 6 -2.30 3.30 23.62
C ALA A 6 -2.17 4.69 24.27
N ALA A 7 -2.74 4.89 25.47
CA ALA A 7 -2.63 6.15 26.20
C ALA A 7 -1.25 6.32 26.83
N TYR A 8 -0.64 5.23 27.30
CA TYR A 8 0.70 5.23 27.87
C TYR A 8 1.77 5.53 26.81
N ILE A 9 1.65 4.91 25.62
CA ILE A 9 2.54 5.21 24.48
C ILE A 9 2.43 6.69 24.07
N ARG A 10 1.22 7.26 24.02
CA ARG A 10 1.02 8.69 23.72
C ARG A 10 1.60 9.62 24.80
N LYS A 11 1.55 9.22 26.07
CA LYS A 11 2.12 10.00 27.19
C LYS A 11 3.65 9.93 27.21
N ALA A 12 4.22 8.77 26.92
CA ALA A 12 5.67 8.57 26.77
C ALA A 12 6.23 9.38 25.58
N ALA A 13 5.55 9.36 24.44
CA ALA A 13 5.87 10.18 23.27
C ALA A 13 5.84 11.70 23.54
N ARG A 14 5.16 12.14 24.61
CA ARG A 14 5.07 13.56 25.00
C ARG A 14 6.20 13.98 25.94
N THR A 15 7.01 13.06 26.46
CA THR A 15 8.03 13.35 27.47
C THR A 15 9.44 13.17 26.93
N ASP A 16 9.63 12.26 25.97
CA ASP A 16 10.94 11.90 25.43
C ASP A 16 11.19 12.58 24.06
N GLN A 17 12.29 13.32 23.95
CA GLN A 17 12.71 14.01 22.73
C GLN A 17 13.07 13.01 21.61
N HIS A 18 13.71 11.88 21.94
CA HIS A 18 14.11 10.87 20.96
C HIS A 18 12.90 10.11 20.39
N VAL A 19 11.86 9.90 21.20
CA VAL A 19 10.61 9.29 20.73
C VAL A 19 9.88 10.23 19.78
N ARG A 20 9.88 11.55 20.04
CA ARG A 20 9.32 12.54 19.12
C ARG A 20 10.08 12.59 17.80
N GLU A 21 11.40 12.69 17.86
CA GLU A 21 12.27 12.69 16.67
C GLU A 21 12.07 11.42 15.85
N SER A 22 11.92 10.27 16.49
CA SER A 22 11.60 9.00 15.81
C SER A 22 10.21 9.01 15.18
N LEU A 23 9.18 9.51 15.88
CA LEU A 23 7.81 9.62 15.36
C LEU A 23 7.69 10.64 14.23
N ASP A 24 8.39 11.75 14.35
CA ASP A 24 8.41 12.81 13.35
C ASP A 24 9.27 12.40 12.15
N ALA A 25 10.35 11.64 12.32
CA ALA A 25 11.07 10.98 11.23
C ALA A 25 10.20 9.91 10.53
N ILE A 26 9.39 9.14 11.27
CA ILE A 26 8.40 8.21 10.70
C ILE A 26 7.31 8.97 9.93
N LYS A 27 6.86 10.11 10.45
CA LYS A 27 5.90 10.99 9.74
C LYS A 27 6.54 11.68 8.54
N TYR A 28 7.81 12.05 8.61
CA TYR A 28 8.53 12.76 7.56
C TYR A 28 8.93 11.81 6.42
N ALA A 29 9.32 10.57 6.76
CA ALA A 29 9.44 9.48 5.79
C ALA A 29 8.08 9.13 5.15
N ARG A 30 6.98 9.32 5.88
CA ARG A 30 5.60 9.29 5.33
C ARG A 30 5.25 10.52 4.49
N SER A 31 6.00 11.62 4.59
CA SER A 31 5.77 12.85 3.84
C SER A 31 6.65 13.00 2.61
N THR A 32 7.55 12.03 2.33
CA THR A 32 8.10 11.87 0.98
C THR A 32 6.91 11.87 0.04
N SER A 33 6.90 12.81 -0.91
CA SER A 33 5.74 13.01 -1.77
C SER A 33 5.36 11.66 -2.38
N ALA A 34 4.10 11.24 -2.27
CA ALA A 34 3.64 9.94 -2.79
C ALA A 34 3.99 9.76 -4.29
N THR A 35 4.26 10.87 -4.97
CA THR A 35 4.70 10.98 -6.35
C THR A 35 6.16 10.58 -6.59
N GLU A 36 7.06 10.68 -5.60
CA GLU A 36 8.49 10.37 -5.75
C GLU A 36 8.87 8.95 -5.32
N MET A 37 8.08 8.34 -4.43
CA MET A 37 8.35 7.02 -3.86
C MET A 37 8.27 5.90 -4.90
N ASP A 38 9.23 4.98 -4.96
CA ASP A 38 9.12 3.80 -5.84
C ASP A 38 8.23 2.69 -5.22
N PHE A 39 7.85 1.67 -5.99
CA PHE A 39 6.96 0.62 -5.49
C PHE A 39 7.60 -0.19 -4.36
N ARG A 40 8.92 -0.33 -4.36
CA ARG A 40 9.65 -1.04 -3.30
C ARG A 40 9.58 -0.28 -1.98
N GLU A 41 9.81 1.02 -2.01
CA GLU A 41 9.68 1.94 -0.88
C GLU A 41 8.23 1.98 -0.37
N PHE A 42 7.26 2.01 -1.28
CA PHE A 42 5.84 1.89 -0.93
C PHE A 42 5.56 0.59 -0.15
N ILE A 43 6.08 -0.55 -0.62
CA ILE A 43 5.93 -1.83 0.08
C ILE A 43 6.55 -1.77 1.48
N ARG A 44 7.75 -1.19 1.64
CA ARG A 44 8.38 -1.04 2.95
C ARG A 44 7.57 -0.15 3.89
N LEU A 45 6.92 0.88 3.34
CA LEU A 45 6.09 1.81 4.10
C LEU A 45 4.84 1.13 4.68
N VAL A 46 4.08 0.43 3.84
CA VAL A 46 2.77 -0.12 4.24
C VAL A 46 2.86 -1.56 4.76
N MET A 47 3.94 -2.27 4.45
CA MET A 47 4.19 -3.65 4.87
C MET A 47 5.67 -3.85 5.25
N PRO A 48 6.12 -3.29 6.40
CA PRO A 48 7.54 -3.29 6.79
C PRO A 48 8.13 -4.69 7.02
N ASN A 49 7.28 -5.69 7.30
CA ASN A 49 7.69 -7.09 7.50
C ASN A 49 7.72 -7.90 6.18
N PHE A 50 7.55 -7.27 5.02
CA PHE A 50 7.61 -7.96 3.73
C PHE A 50 9.04 -8.41 3.42
N VAL A 51 9.19 -9.70 3.09
CA VAL A 51 10.48 -10.26 2.69
C VAL A 51 10.60 -10.22 1.17
N PHE A 52 11.64 -9.54 0.69
CA PHE A 52 11.94 -9.46 -0.73
C PHE A 52 12.78 -10.66 -1.17
N TYR A 53 12.26 -11.43 -2.11
CA TYR A 53 12.94 -12.53 -2.78
C TYR A 53 13.31 -12.12 -4.20
N ARG A 54 14.30 -12.78 -4.81
CA ARG A 54 14.74 -12.47 -6.18
C ARG A 54 13.59 -12.34 -7.19
N TRP A 55 12.59 -13.22 -7.13
CA TRP A 55 11.47 -13.17 -8.07
C TRP A 55 10.48 -12.02 -7.76
N THR A 56 10.31 -11.63 -6.48
CA THR A 56 9.47 -10.47 -6.13
C THR A 56 10.11 -9.18 -6.61
N GLU A 57 11.44 -9.08 -6.56
CA GLU A 57 12.19 -7.92 -7.07
C GLU A 57 11.94 -7.75 -8.57
N ILE A 58 12.10 -8.82 -9.35
CA ILE A 58 11.81 -8.81 -10.79
C ILE A 58 10.36 -8.38 -11.05
N LEU A 59 9.40 -8.87 -10.25
CA LEU A 59 8.01 -8.47 -10.40
C LEU A 59 7.78 -6.99 -10.04
N ILE A 60 8.47 -6.47 -9.01
CA ILE A 60 8.40 -5.06 -8.62
C ILE A 60 8.92 -4.18 -9.77
N ASP A 61 10.06 -4.52 -10.36
CA ASP A 61 10.63 -3.77 -11.49
C ASP A 61 9.68 -3.77 -12.70
N LEU A 62 9.08 -4.92 -13.02
CA LEU A 62 8.09 -5.02 -14.11
C LEU A 62 6.83 -4.18 -13.82
N LEU A 63 6.39 -4.14 -12.57
CA LEU A 63 5.22 -3.34 -12.16
C LEU A 63 5.52 -1.83 -12.18
N GLU A 64 6.76 -1.43 -11.89
CA GLU A 64 7.24 -0.05 -12.08
C GLU A 64 7.18 0.36 -13.56
N GLU A 65 7.57 -0.53 -14.49
CA GLU A 65 7.43 -0.25 -15.92
C GLU A 65 5.96 -0.07 -16.35
N VAL A 66 5.02 -0.78 -15.71
CA VAL A 66 3.58 -0.61 -15.93
C VAL A 66 3.12 0.76 -15.41
N VAL A 67 3.57 1.17 -14.23
CA VAL A 67 3.25 2.50 -13.66
C VAL A 67 3.80 3.61 -14.54
N ALA A 68 5.01 3.45 -15.08
CA ALA A 68 5.64 4.39 -16.00
C ALA A 68 4.99 4.39 -17.41
N GLY A 69 4.08 3.47 -17.71
CA GLY A 69 3.45 3.33 -19.03
C GLY A 69 4.38 2.79 -20.11
N LYS A 70 5.57 2.29 -19.75
CA LYS A 70 6.52 1.63 -20.67
C LYS A 70 6.04 0.22 -21.02
N LEU A 71 5.48 -0.47 -20.03
CA LEU A 71 4.91 -1.80 -20.18
C LEU A 71 3.39 -1.73 -20.09
N LEU A 72 2.71 -1.86 -21.23
CA LEU A 72 1.25 -1.69 -21.29
C LEU A 72 0.48 -2.94 -20.85
N ARG A 73 1.08 -4.13 -20.98
CA ARG A 73 0.42 -5.41 -20.73
C ARG A 73 1.42 -6.37 -20.08
N LEU A 74 1.08 -6.86 -18.89
CA LEU A 74 1.87 -7.82 -18.14
C LEU A 74 1.00 -9.01 -17.75
N ILE A 75 1.43 -10.22 -18.10
CA ILE A 75 0.83 -11.48 -17.66
C ILE A 75 1.84 -12.17 -16.74
N VAL A 76 1.43 -12.46 -15.51
CA VAL A 76 2.30 -13.06 -14.49
C VAL A 76 1.86 -14.50 -14.20
N GLN A 77 2.70 -15.48 -14.55
CA GLN A 77 2.46 -16.91 -14.30
C GLN A 77 3.42 -17.42 -13.23
N VAL A 78 2.92 -17.50 -12.00
CA VAL A 78 3.72 -17.90 -10.82
C VAL A 78 2.92 -18.89 -9.97
N PRO A 79 3.57 -19.92 -9.37
CA PRO A 79 2.86 -20.93 -8.58
C PRO A 79 2.12 -20.35 -7.36
N PRO A 80 1.16 -21.09 -6.77
CA PRO A 80 0.47 -20.66 -5.55
C PRO A 80 1.45 -20.47 -4.38
N ARG A 81 1.04 -19.68 -3.38
CA ARG A 81 1.84 -19.35 -2.16
C ARG A 81 3.13 -18.56 -2.39
N HIS A 82 3.36 -18.06 -3.58
CA HIS A 82 4.48 -17.16 -3.89
C HIS A 82 4.04 -15.70 -3.79
N GLY A 83 3.21 -15.24 -2.86
CA GLY A 83 2.94 -13.80 -2.69
C GLY A 83 2.39 -12.98 -3.89
N LYS A 84 2.12 -13.57 -5.06
CA LYS A 84 1.75 -12.83 -6.29
C LYS A 84 0.51 -11.95 -6.11
N SER A 85 -0.51 -12.45 -5.42
CA SER A 85 -1.72 -11.68 -5.12
C SER A 85 -1.50 -10.62 -4.05
N GLN A 86 -0.47 -10.74 -3.20
CA GLN A 86 -0.11 -9.66 -2.28
C GLN A 86 0.43 -8.47 -3.06
N LEU A 87 1.41 -8.70 -3.95
CA LEU A 87 2.00 -7.65 -4.76
C LEU A 87 0.99 -7.09 -5.78
N ILE A 88 0.40 -7.94 -6.62
CA ILE A 88 -0.39 -7.51 -7.79
C ILE A 88 -1.80 -7.07 -7.41
N SER A 89 -2.50 -7.82 -6.55
CA SER A 89 -3.94 -7.60 -6.33
C SER A 89 -4.22 -6.71 -5.13
N ARG A 90 -3.27 -6.53 -4.21
CA ARG A 90 -3.48 -5.75 -2.98
C ARG A 90 -2.59 -4.51 -2.91
N LEU A 91 -1.28 -4.65 -3.04
CA LEU A 91 -0.35 -3.54 -2.89
C LEU A 91 -0.32 -2.65 -4.14
N PHE A 92 -0.24 -3.25 -5.33
CA PHE A 92 -0.08 -2.51 -6.58
C PHE A 92 -1.24 -1.56 -6.92
N PRO A 93 -2.53 -1.91 -6.74
CA PRO A 93 -3.63 -0.96 -7.02
C PRO A 93 -3.56 0.28 -6.14
N ALA A 94 -3.18 0.11 -4.86
CA ALA A 94 -3.00 1.21 -3.93
C ALA A 94 -1.86 2.14 -4.38
N TYR A 95 -0.71 1.55 -4.72
CA TYR A 95 0.43 2.29 -5.23
C TYR A 95 0.12 3.03 -6.55
N TYR A 96 -0.53 2.34 -7.49
CA TYR A 96 -0.88 2.91 -8.79
C TYR A 96 -1.78 4.14 -8.65
N LEU A 97 -2.79 4.09 -7.78
CA LEU A 97 -3.70 5.21 -7.52
C LEU A 97 -3.02 6.37 -6.78
N LEU A 98 -2.00 6.12 -5.95
CA LEU A 98 -1.22 7.20 -5.33
C LEU A 98 -0.43 7.99 -6.37
N LYS A 99 0.12 7.29 -7.37
CA LYS A 99 0.89 7.89 -8.47
C LYS A 99 -0.01 8.55 -9.53
N HIS A 100 -1.16 7.94 -9.82
CA HIS A 100 -2.07 8.35 -10.90
C HIS A 100 -3.48 8.60 -10.34
N GLN A 101 -3.67 9.74 -9.69
CA GLN A 101 -4.95 10.11 -9.06
C GLN A 101 -6.07 10.42 -10.06
N ASP A 102 -5.73 10.66 -11.32
CA ASP A 102 -6.66 10.88 -12.44
C ASP A 102 -7.11 9.58 -13.12
N ARG A 103 -6.56 8.43 -12.70
CA ARG A 103 -6.82 7.12 -13.33
C ARG A 103 -7.66 6.22 -12.45
N GLN A 104 -8.24 5.21 -13.09
CA GLN A 104 -9.08 4.20 -12.43
C GLN A 104 -8.43 2.83 -12.53
N VAL A 105 -8.58 2.04 -11.46
CA VAL A 105 -8.11 0.65 -11.39
C VAL A 105 -9.28 -0.28 -11.15
N ALA A 106 -9.43 -1.28 -12.01
CA ALA A 106 -10.40 -2.35 -11.84
C ALA A 106 -9.72 -3.63 -11.33
N LEU A 107 -10.28 -4.22 -10.28
CA LEU A 107 -9.85 -5.51 -9.75
C LEU A 107 -10.85 -6.59 -10.15
N THR A 108 -10.37 -7.62 -10.85
CA THR A 108 -11.19 -8.74 -11.31
C THR A 108 -10.68 -10.06 -10.75
N SER A 109 -11.59 -11.00 -10.54
CA SER A 109 -11.28 -12.34 -10.07
C SER A 109 -12.39 -13.31 -10.49
N TYR A 110 -12.17 -14.61 -10.28
CA TYR A 110 -13.16 -15.65 -10.53
C TYR A 110 -14.47 -15.42 -9.76
N GLY A 111 -14.41 -14.82 -8.56
CA GLY A 111 -15.59 -14.53 -7.75
C GLY A 111 -15.57 -13.12 -7.17
N ALA A 112 -16.76 -12.51 -7.07
CA ALA A 112 -16.95 -11.16 -6.55
C ALA A 112 -16.37 -11.01 -5.13
N THR A 113 -16.64 -11.96 -4.22
CA THR A 113 -16.14 -11.92 -2.84
C THR A 113 -14.61 -11.89 -2.76
N LEU A 114 -13.92 -12.59 -3.67
CA LEU A 114 -12.46 -12.60 -3.71
C LEU A 114 -11.91 -11.26 -4.21
N ALA A 115 -12.52 -10.71 -5.27
CA ALA A 115 -12.17 -9.37 -5.78
C ALA A 115 -12.43 -8.28 -4.73
N GLU A 116 -13.56 -8.32 -4.03
CA GLU A 116 -13.87 -7.41 -2.92
C GLU A 116 -12.88 -7.55 -1.77
N GLY A 117 -12.43 -8.78 -1.47
CA GLY A 117 -11.36 -9.01 -0.49
C GLY A 117 -10.05 -8.32 -0.87
N PHE A 118 -9.67 -8.36 -2.15
CA PHE A 118 -8.51 -7.62 -2.65
C PHE A 118 -8.71 -6.11 -2.62
N SER A 119 -9.87 -5.63 -3.06
CA SER A 119 -10.22 -4.20 -3.04
C SER A 119 -10.17 -3.62 -1.63
N ARG A 120 -10.70 -4.33 -0.63
CA ARG A 120 -10.64 -3.91 0.78
C ARG A 120 -9.19 -3.77 1.26
N ALA A 121 -8.31 -4.70 0.89
CA ALA A 121 -6.90 -4.65 1.26
C ALA A 121 -6.16 -3.50 0.54
N ALA A 122 -6.40 -3.32 -0.77
CA ALA A 122 -5.82 -2.21 -1.53
C ALA A 122 -6.24 -0.85 -0.96
N ARG A 123 -7.53 -0.68 -0.66
CA ARG A 123 -8.06 0.53 -0.02
C ARG A 123 -7.36 0.83 1.33
N ALA A 124 -7.11 -0.21 2.14
CA ALA A 124 -6.41 -0.05 3.41
C ALA A 124 -4.96 0.40 3.21
N PHE A 125 -4.21 -0.25 2.31
CA PHE A 125 -2.83 0.15 2.00
C PHE A 125 -2.73 1.56 1.40
N TYR A 126 -3.71 1.94 0.57
CA TYR A 126 -3.79 3.28 0.01
C TYR A 126 -3.93 4.34 1.11
N ALA A 127 -4.83 4.11 2.07
CA ALA A 127 -5.00 4.99 3.22
C ALA A 127 -3.76 5.00 4.15
N ASP A 128 -3.13 3.84 4.38
CA ASP A 128 -1.94 3.71 5.24
C ASP A 128 -0.72 4.47 4.69
N ALA A 129 -0.63 4.60 3.36
CA ALA A 129 0.37 5.39 2.66
C ALA A 129 0.04 6.89 2.58
N GLY A 130 -1.07 7.33 3.19
CA GLY A 130 -1.49 8.74 3.20
C GLY A 130 -2.36 9.17 2.03
N GLY A 131 -2.84 8.22 1.22
CA GLY A 131 -3.84 8.47 0.20
C GLY A 131 -5.16 8.95 0.81
N LYS A 132 -5.79 9.94 0.18
CA LYS A 132 -7.07 10.48 0.64
C LYS A 132 -8.19 9.71 -0.04
N LEU A 133 -9.17 9.28 0.73
CA LEU A 133 -10.35 8.60 0.18
C LEU A 133 -11.48 9.61 0.09
N ASP A 134 -12.22 9.57 -1.01
CA ASP A 134 -13.42 10.38 -1.16
C ASP A 134 -14.42 10.05 -0.03
N PRO A 135 -14.83 11.04 0.79
CA PRO A 135 -15.82 10.81 1.84
C PRO A 135 -17.19 10.38 1.28
N ALA A 136 -17.54 10.73 0.04
CA ALA A 136 -18.80 10.35 -0.58
C ALA A 136 -18.79 8.91 -1.12
N SER A 137 -17.62 8.38 -1.49
CA SER A 137 -17.49 7.07 -2.15
C SER A 137 -16.51 6.16 -1.40
N GLN A 138 -17.05 5.43 -0.41
CA GLN A 138 -16.25 4.61 0.50
C GLN A 138 -16.50 3.10 0.42
N SER A 139 -17.21 2.63 -0.60
CA SER A 139 -17.58 1.22 -0.70
C SER A 139 -16.42 0.35 -1.17
N VAL A 140 -16.40 -0.92 -0.75
CA VAL A 140 -15.38 -1.88 -1.22
C VAL A 140 -15.54 -2.18 -2.73
N LYS A 141 -16.76 -2.07 -3.26
CA LYS A 141 -17.05 -2.33 -4.68
C LYS A 141 -16.58 -1.19 -5.58
N ALA A 142 -16.71 0.03 -5.09
CA ALA A 142 -16.29 1.25 -5.75
C ALA A 142 -15.93 2.27 -4.67
N TRP A 143 -14.66 2.64 -4.62
CA TRP A 143 -14.18 3.69 -3.73
C TRP A 143 -13.48 4.77 -4.54
N GLY A 144 -13.74 6.02 -4.15
CA GLY A 144 -13.06 7.18 -4.68
C GLY A 144 -11.78 7.46 -3.92
N THR A 145 -10.80 7.99 -4.65
CA THR A 145 -9.56 8.59 -4.17
C THR A 145 -9.65 10.09 -4.29
#